data_AF-A0A1U6J868-F1
#
_entry.id   AF-A0A1U6J868-F1
#
_cell.length_a   1.000
_cell.length_b   1.000
_cell.length_c   1.000
_cell.angle_alpha   90.00
_cell.angle_beta   90.00
_cell.angle_gamma   90.00
#
_symmetry.space_group_name_H-M   'P 1'
#
loop_
_entity.id
_entity.type
_entity.pdbx_description
1 polymer ?
#
loop_
_entity_poly.entity_id
_entity_poly.type
_entity_poly.pdbx_seq_one_letter_code
_entity_poly.pdbx_strand_id
1 'polypeptide(L)'
;MTLLENISYIFLGLSFLTYIFVGLAMYNIAKKDGFNKSWLSWIPIAQDYVVIKYGKGIPWALLLYIPFFFTTGLISSVIAFTIGIYLTIMAVKICKEFKVSYVWVILGLFIPGFSIISYYKLYKTTKNNELLLENK
;
A
#
# COMPACT_ATOMS: atom_id res chain seq x y z
N MET A 1 11.71 11.67 27.56
CA MET A 1 11.01 11.51 26.27
C MET A 1 9.73 12.33 26.34
N THR A 2 9.50 13.21 25.38
CA THR A 2 8.33 14.10 25.35
C THR A 2 7.08 13.34 24.88
N LEU A 3 5.88 13.86 25.18
CA LEU A 3 4.63 13.29 24.68
C LEU A 3 4.61 13.21 23.13
N LEU A 4 5.16 14.22 22.47
CA LEU A 4 5.24 14.31 21.02
C LEU A 4 6.18 13.23 20.43
N GLU A 5 7.31 12.96 21.08
CA GLU A 5 8.21 11.86 20.71
C GLU A 5 7.49 10.50 20.81
N ASN A 6 6.80 10.24 21.92
CA ASN A 6 6.06 8.99 22.10
C ASN A 6 5.01 8.76 21.00
N ILE A 7 4.24 9.81 20.67
CA ILE A 7 3.25 9.77 19.60
C ILE A 7 3.92 9.47 18.26
N SER A 8 5.06 10.11 17.97
CA SER A 8 5.81 9.91 16.73
C SER A 8 6.28 8.47 16.57
N TYR A 9 6.78 7.83 17.63
CA TYR A 9 7.17 6.42 17.61
C TYR A 9 5.98 5.48 17.36
N ILE A 10 4.81 5.78 17.90
CA ILE A 10 3.59 5.00 17.64
C ILE A 10 3.21 5.08 16.16
N PHE A 11 3.21 6.27 15.57
CA PHE A 11 2.93 6.44 14.15
C PHE A 11 3.95 5.75 13.25
N LEU A 12 5.23 5.78 13.63
CA LEU A 12 6.29 5.08 12.91
C LEU A 12 6.08 3.56 12.95
N GLY A 13 5.77 3.00 14.12
CA GLY A 13 5.45 1.58 14.26
C GLY A 13 4.23 1.16 13.44
N LEU A 14 3.17 1.96 13.45
CA LEU A 14 1.96 1.70 12.65
C LEU A 14 2.22 1.79 11.15
N SER A 15 3.03 2.76 10.72
CA SER A 15 3.42 2.92 9.31
C SER A 15 4.26 1.73 8.84
N PHE A 16 5.19 1.27 9.69
CA PHE A 16 5.99 0.08 9.42
C PHE A 16 5.12 -1.18 9.30
N LEU A 17 4.18 -1.40 10.22
CA LEU A 17 3.27 -2.55 10.13
C LEU A 17 2.39 -2.49 8.89
N THR A 18 1.89 -1.31 8.53
CA THR A 18 1.12 -1.09 7.31
C THR A 18 1.94 -1.50 6.09
N TYR A 19 3.19 -1.04 6.00
CA TYR A 19 4.11 -1.42 4.94
C TYR A 19 4.28 -2.95 4.82
N ILE A 20 4.47 -3.65 5.95
CA ILE A 20 4.59 -5.11 5.97
C ILE A 20 3.32 -5.78 5.43
N PHE A 21 2.13 -5.38 5.89
CA PHE A 21 0.89 -6.01 5.44
C PHE A 21 0.55 -5.71 3.97
N VAL A 22 0.83 -4.50 3.49
CA VAL A 22 0.72 -4.19 2.06
C VAL A 22 1.68 -5.06 1.26
N GLY A 23 2.93 -5.17 1.70
CA GLY A 23 3.97 -5.94 1.01
C GLY A 23 3.62 -7.41 0.90
N LEU A 24 3.17 -8.02 2.00
CA LEU A 24 2.69 -9.40 2.03
C LEU A 24 1.46 -9.60 1.14
N ALA A 25 0.46 -8.72 1.22
CA ALA A 25 -0.75 -8.83 0.41
C ALA A 25 -0.42 -8.73 -1.09
N MET A 26 0.39 -7.75 -1.47
CA MET A 26 0.81 -7.53 -2.86
C MET A 26 1.70 -8.66 -3.38
N TYR A 27 2.58 -9.21 -2.53
CA TYR A 27 3.41 -10.36 -2.87
C TYR A 27 2.56 -11.58 -3.21
N ASN A 28 1.56 -11.89 -2.39
CA ASN A 28 0.67 -13.03 -2.63
C ASN A 28 -0.15 -12.85 -3.90
N ILE A 29 -0.69 -11.65 -4.12
CA ILE A 29 -1.42 -11.32 -5.36
C ILE A 29 -0.50 -11.49 -6.58
N ALA A 30 0.72 -10.95 -6.49
CA ALA A 30 1.66 -11.01 -7.59
C ALA A 30 2.13 -12.43 -7.91
N LYS A 31 2.39 -13.24 -6.89
CA LYS A 31 2.77 -14.65 -7.04
C LYS A 31 1.64 -15.44 -7.72
N LYS A 32 0.39 -15.22 -7.30
CA LYS A 32 -0.79 -15.88 -7.88
C LYS A 32 -0.96 -15.58 -9.37
N ASP A 33 -0.74 -14.33 -9.79
CA ASP A 33 -0.90 -13.91 -11.18
C ASP A 33 0.33 -14.26 -12.06
N GLY A 34 1.25 -15.10 -11.56
CA GLY A 34 2.44 -15.54 -12.31
C GLY A 34 3.46 -14.43 -12.53
N PHE A 35 3.45 -13.36 -11.73
CA PHE A 35 4.40 -12.28 -11.89
C PHE A 35 5.78 -12.69 -11.36
N ASN A 36 6.73 -12.93 -12.28
CA ASN A 36 8.11 -13.35 -11.98
C ASN A 36 8.88 -12.47 -10.98
N LYS A 37 8.41 -11.24 -10.73
CA LYS A 37 9.06 -10.27 -9.83
C LYS A 37 8.17 -9.91 -8.63
N SER A 38 7.42 -10.87 -8.08
CA SER A 38 6.55 -10.68 -6.91
C SER A 38 7.27 -10.06 -5.71
N TRP A 39 8.57 -10.35 -5.55
CA TRP A 39 9.44 -9.78 -4.52
C TRP A 39 9.59 -8.25 -4.58
N LEU A 40 9.26 -7.60 -5.70
CA LEU A 40 9.24 -6.13 -5.81
C LEU A 40 8.25 -5.48 -4.85
N SER A 41 7.28 -6.23 -4.33
CA SER A 41 6.35 -5.77 -3.30
C SER A 41 7.03 -5.38 -1.98
N TRP A 42 8.33 -5.70 -1.82
CA TRP A 42 9.16 -5.34 -0.67
C TRP A 42 10.10 -4.15 -0.90
N ILE A 43 10.03 -3.49 -2.06
CA ILE A 43 10.78 -2.25 -2.31
C ILE A 43 9.76 -1.12 -2.35
N PRO A 44 9.86 -0.05 -1.54
CA PRO A 44 8.81 0.96 -1.42
C PRO A 44 8.25 1.51 -2.75
N ILE A 45 9.14 2.00 -3.64
CA ILE A 45 8.71 2.54 -4.94
C ILE A 45 8.17 1.44 -5.86
N ALA A 46 8.75 0.24 -5.81
CA ALA A 46 8.29 -0.87 -6.65
C ALA A 46 7.00 -1.51 -6.10
N GLN A 47 6.74 -1.41 -4.80
CA GLN A 47 5.50 -1.81 -4.15
C GLN A 47 4.35 -0.93 -4.63
N ASP A 48 4.57 0.38 -4.76
CA ASP A 48 3.59 1.29 -5.37
C ASP A 48 3.29 0.90 -6.82
N TYR A 49 4.32 0.55 -7.60
CA TYR A 49 4.11 0.00 -8.95
C TYR A 49 3.21 -1.25 -8.92
N VAL A 50 3.46 -2.17 -7.99
CA VAL A 50 2.66 -3.40 -7.84
C VAL A 50 1.21 -3.06 -7.48
N VAL A 51 0.99 -2.14 -6.53
CA VAL A 51 -0.34 -1.63 -6.16
C VAL A 51 -1.04 -0.99 -7.36
N ILE A 52 -0.34 -0.18 -8.15
CA ILE A 52 -0.92 0.46 -9.34
C ILE A 52 -1.27 -0.58 -10.40
N LYS A 53 -0.38 -1.55 -10.64
CA LYS A 53 -0.60 -2.63 -11.62
C LYS A 53 -1.87 -3.42 -11.29
N TYR A 54 -1.99 -3.90 -10.06
CA TYR A 54 -3.16 -4.70 -9.64
C TYR A 54 -4.40 -3.85 -9.38
N GLY A 55 -4.23 -2.57 -9.05
CA GLY A 55 -5.30 -1.56 -9.03
C GLY A 55 -5.77 -1.13 -10.44
N LYS A 56 -5.18 -1.67 -11.52
CA LYS A 56 -5.47 -1.30 -12.91
C LYS A 56 -5.38 0.22 -13.13
N GLY A 57 -4.34 0.81 -12.56
CA GLY A 57 -4.00 2.22 -12.69
C GLY A 57 -3.00 2.50 -13.81
N ILE A 58 -2.67 3.77 -13.95
CA ILE A 58 -1.66 4.32 -14.86
C ILE A 58 -0.29 4.33 -14.14
N PRO A 59 0.71 3.54 -14.57
CA PRO A 59 2.03 3.47 -13.93
C PRO A 59 2.81 4.78 -13.99
N TRP A 60 2.53 5.63 -14.98
CA TRP A 60 3.19 6.94 -15.15
C TRP A 60 2.99 7.89 -13.98
N ALA A 61 2.01 7.64 -13.11
CA ALA A 61 1.85 8.39 -11.86
C ALA A 61 3.11 8.35 -10.97
N LEU A 62 3.95 7.32 -11.09
CA LEU A 62 5.23 7.24 -10.39
C LEU A 62 6.23 8.32 -10.81
N LEU A 63 6.05 8.95 -11.98
CA LEU A 63 6.89 10.09 -12.39
C LEU A 63 6.74 11.29 -11.45
N LEU A 64 5.66 11.36 -10.67
CA LEU A 64 5.49 12.39 -9.62
C LEU A 64 6.54 12.28 -8.50
N TYR A 65 7.20 11.12 -8.35
CA TYR A 65 8.33 11.00 -7.42
C TYR A 65 9.53 11.86 -7.86
N ILE A 66 9.71 12.12 -9.16
CA ILE A 66 10.81 12.95 -9.66
C ILE A 66 10.74 14.37 -9.07
N PRO A 67 9.69 15.18 -9.32
CA PRO A 67 9.60 16.51 -8.73
C PRO A 67 9.49 16.46 -7.21
N PHE A 68 8.96 15.39 -6.61
CA PHE A 68 8.94 15.23 -5.15
C PHE A 68 10.36 15.23 -4.54
N PHE A 69 11.34 14.58 -5.16
CA PHE A 69 12.72 14.55 -4.66
C PHE A 69 13.49 15.87 -4.84
N PHE A 70 13.07 16.72 -5.79
CA PHE A 70 13.74 17.99 -6.10
C PHE A 70 13.00 19.23 -5.56
N THR A 71 11.87 19.04 -4.89
CA THR A 71 11.08 20.14 -4.32
C THR A 71 10.95 19.99 -2.82
N THR A 72 10.73 21.10 -2.13
CA THR A 72 10.49 21.15 -0.68
C THR A 72 9.33 22.08 -0.36
N GLY A 73 8.91 22.10 0.91
CA GLY A 73 7.83 22.95 1.39
C GLY A 73 6.47 22.57 0.79
N LEU A 74 5.68 23.58 0.43
CA LEU A 74 4.29 23.37 0.01
C LEU A 74 4.17 22.51 -1.25
N ILE A 75 5.09 22.67 -2.21
CA ILE A 75 5.04 21.92 -3.48
C ILE A 75 5.23 20.41 -3.22
N SER A 76 6.23 20.04 -2.41
CA SER A 76 6.45 18.63 -2.06
C SER A 76 5.28 18.03 -1.29
N SER A 77 4.63 18.81 -0.41
CA SER A 77 3.42 18.39 0.31
C SER A 77 2.25 18.10 -0.63
N VAL A 78 2.00 18.96 -1.62
CA VAL A 78 0.93 18.77 -2.62
C VAL A 78 1.21 17.54 -3.48
N ILE A 79 2.46 17.33 -3.91
CA ILE A 79 2.85 16.15 -4.68
C ILE A 79 2.66 14.87 -3.84
N ALA A 80 3.15 14.85 -2.60
CA ALA A 80 3.00 13.70 -1.71
C ALA A 80 1.52 13.36 -1.46
N PHE A 81 0.68 14.38 -1.24
CA PHE A 81 -0.75 14.20 -1.04
C PHE A 81 -1.44 13.65 -2.31
N THR A 82 -1.04 14.13 -3.48
CA THR A 82 -1.55 13.63 -4.77
C THR A 82 -1.20 12.16 -5.00
N ILE A 83 0.05 11.77 -4.73
CA ILE A 83 0.50 10.38 -4.78
C ILE A 83 -0.31 9.54 -3.79
N GLY A 84 -0.48 10.01 -2.55
CA GLY A 84 -1.24 9.31 -1.50
C GLY A 84 -2.71 9.07 -1.87
N ILE A 85 -3.41 10.07 -2.41
CA ILE A 85 -4.77 9.91 -2.94
C ILE A 85 -4.79 8.84 -4.03
N TYR A 86 -3.87 8.93 -4.98
CA TYR A 86 -3.83 8.03 -6.12
C TYR A 86 -3.62 6.57 -5.69
N LEU A 87 -2.64 6.31 -4.81
CA LEU A 87 -2.39 4.99 -4.26
C LEU A 87 -3.57 4.46 -3.42
N THR A 88 -4.26 5.34 -2.69
CA THR A 88 -5.48 5.00 -1.95
C THR A 88 -6.58 4.52 -2.89
N ILE A 89 -6.79 5.21 -4.03
CA ILE A 89 -7.78 4.79 -5.03
C ILE A 89 -7.41 3.42 -5.60
N MET A 90 -6.13 3.17 -5.89
CA MET A 90 -5.68 1.86 -6.39
C MET A 90 -5.89 0.75 -5.35
N ALA A 91 -5.53 1.01 -4.10
CA ALA A 91 -5.75 0.08 -3.00
C ALA A 91 -7.25 -0.21 -2.78
N VAL A 92 -8.13 0.80 -2.90
CA VAL A 92 -9.60 0.61 -2.83
C VAL A 92 -10.08 -0.31 -3.95
N LYS A 93 -9.59 -0.14 -5.19
CA LYS A 93 -9.94 -1.01 -6.32
C LYS A 93 -9.54 -2.46 -6.04
N ILE A 94 -8.33 -2.69 -5.53
CA ILE A 94 -7.86 -4.03 -5.13
C ILE A 94 -8.75 -4.59 -4.02
N CYS A 95 -9.03 -3.83 -2.95
CA CYS A 95 -9.89 -4.31 -1.88
C CYS A 95 -11.29 -4.70 -2.39
N LYS A 96 -11.88 -3.94 -3.33
CA LYS A 96 -13.15 -4.29 -3.97
C LYS A 96 -13.07 -5.61 -4.73
N GLU A 97 -12.01 -5.82 -5.51
CA GLU A 97 -11.77 -7.06 -6.27
C GLU A 97 -11.69 -8.28 -5.36
N PHE A 98 -11.03 -8.14 -4.21
CA PHE A 98 -10.90 -9.22 -3.20
C PHE A 98 -12.04 -9.26 -2.17
N LYS A 99 -13.11 -8.48 -2.36
CA LYS A 99 -14.27 -8.37 -1.43
C LYS A 99 -13.86 -8.05 0.03
N VAL A 100 -12.82 -7.25 0.20
CA VAL A 100 -12.31 -6.76 1.49
C VAL A 100 -12.86 -5.36 1.78
N SER A 101 -13.19 -5.08 3.04
CA SER A 101 -13.61 -3.74 3.46
C SER A 101 -12.51 -2.72 3.17
N TYR A 102 -12.83 -1.70 2.37
CA TYR A 102 -11.90 -0.65 1.93
C TYR A 102 -12.01 0.65 2.74
N VAL A 103 -12.97 0.74 3.66
CA VAL A 103 -13.21 1.94 4.50
C VAL A 103 -11.94 2.33 5.27
N TRP A 104 -11.22 1.34 5.80
CA TRP A 104 -10.00 1.58 6.57
C TRP A 104 -8.83 2.08 5.72
N VAL A 105 -8.80 1.75 4.43
CA VAL A 105 -7.82 2.32 3.49
C VAL A 105 -8.08 3.82 3.31
N ILE A 106 -9.34 4.23 3.16
CA ILE A 106 -9.72 5.64 3.00
C ILE A 106 -9.40 6.43 4.27
N LEU A 107 -9.73 5.89 5.45
CA LEU A 107 -9.35 6.50 6.73
C LEU A 107 -7.83 6.57 6.89
N GLY A 108 -7.11 5.59 6.34
CA GLY A 108 -5.66 5.53 6.25
C GLY A 108 -5.00 6.74 5.60
N LEU A 109 -5.68 7.41 4.66
CA LEU A 109 -5.16 8.60 3.99
C LEU A 109 -4.92 9.75 4.98
N PHE A 110 -5.78 9.87 5.99
CA PHE A 110 -5.70 10.91 7.02
C PHE A 110 -4.97 10.43 8.27
N ILE A 111 -5.02 9.12 8.53
CA ILE A 111 -4.41 8.48 9.69
C ILE A 111 -3.71 7.19 9.24
N PRO A 112 -2.41 7.23 8.88
CA PRO A 112 -1.69 6.15 8.19
C PRO A 112 -1.90 4.74 8.79
N GLY A 113 -1.98 4.64 10.12
CA GLY A 113 -2.16 3.39 10.84
C GLY A 113 -3.51 2.70 10.68
N PHE A 114 -4.57 3.40 10.23
CA PHE A 114 -5.90 2.78 10.09
C PHE A 114 -5.97 1.80 8.92
N SER A 115 -5.19 2.06 7.86
CA SER A 115 -5.17 1.23 6.66
C SER A 115 -4.72 -0.22 6.92
N ILE A 116 -3.98 -0.44 8.02
CA ILE A 116 -3.51 -1.75 8.45
C ILE A 116 -4.63 -2.80 8.52
N ILE A 117 -5.84 -2.41 8.92
CA ILE A 117 -6.97 -3.32 9.09
C ILE A 117 -7.39 -3.91 7.74
N SER A 118 -7.48 -3.07 6.71
CA SER A 118 -7.82 -3.49 5.36
C SER A 118 -6.70 -4.34 4.75
N TYR A 119 -5.44 -3.93 4.93
CA TYR A 119 -4.31 -4.68 4.37
C TYR A 119 -4.08 -6.02 5.06
N TYR A 120 -4.28 -6.11 6.38
CA TYR A 120 -4.27 -7.39 7.10
C TYR A 120 -5.35 -8.34 6.58
N LYS A 121 -6.59 -7.84 6.41
CA LYS A 121 -7.69 -8.64 5.85
C LYS A 121 -7.38 -9.07 4.42
N LEU A 122 -6.81 -8.19 3.60
CA LEU A 122 -6.39 -8.50 2.23
C LEU A 122 -5.30 -9.57 2.20
N TYR A 123 -4.29 -9.46 3.06
CA TYR A 123 -3.27 -10.50 3.24
C TYR A 123 -3.90 -11.84 3.62
N LYS A 124 -4.81 -11.87 4.59
CA LYS A 124 -5.48 -13.11 5.01
C LYS A 124 -6.27 -13.75 3.87
N THR A 125 -7.04 -12.94 3.13
CA THR A 125 -7.82 -13.42 1.97
C THR A 125 -6.92 -13.97 0.86
N THR A 126 -5.84 -13.26 0.54
CA THR A 126 -4.91 -13.66 -0.54
C THR A 126 -4.14 -14.92 -0.18
N LYS A 127 -3.68 -15.05 1.06
CA LYS A 127 -3.00 -16.26 1.57
C LYS A 127 -3.92 -17.49 1.55
N ASN A 128 -5.18 -17.34 1.99
CA ASN A 128 -6.13 -18.45 1.96
C ASN A 128 -6.43 -18.94 0.54
N ASN A 129 -6.50 -18.01 -0.43
CA ASN A 129 -6.70 -18.34 -1.83
C ASN A 129 -5.47 -19.05 -2.46
N GLU A 130 -4.27 -18.74 -2.01
CA GLU A 130 -3.03 -19.41 -2.44
C GLU A 130 -3.00 -20.88 -1.95
N LEU A 131 -3.32 -21.12 -0.68
CA LEU A 131 -3.39 -22.47 -0.11
C LEU A 131 -4.42 -23.37 -0.82
N LEU A 132 -5.50 -22.80 -1.36
CA LEU A 132 -6.51 -23.57 -2.11
C LEU A 132 -6.04 -23.96 -3.53
N LEU A 133 -5.01 -23.30 -4.07
CA LEU A 133 -4.44 -23.60 -5.38
C LEU A 133 -3.28 -24.60 -5.30
N GLU A 134 -2.52 -24.60 -4.21
CA GLU A 134 -1.43 -25.57 -3.96
C GLU A 134 -1.95 -26.98 -3.60
N ASN A 135 -3.22 -27.10 -3.18
CA ASN A 135 -3.88 -28.37 -2.82
C ASN A 135 -4.73 -28.97 -3.96
N LYS A 136 -4.59 -28.49 -5.20
CA LYS A 136 -5.26 -29.02 -6.40
C LYS A 136 -4.23 -29.61 -7.35
#